data_AF-A0A940CAQ5-F1
#
_entry.id   AF-A0A940CAQ5-F1
#
_cell.length_a   1.000
_cell.length_b   1.000
_cell.length_c   1.000
_cell.angle_alpha   90.00
_cell.angle_beta   90.00
_cell.angle_gamma   90.00
#
_symmetry.space_group_name_H-M   'P 1'
#
loop_
_entity.id
_entity.type
_entity.pdbx_description
1 polymer ?
#
loop_
_entity_poly.entity_id
_entity_poly.type
_entity_poly.pdbx_seq_one_letter_code
_entity_poly.pdbx_strand_id
1 'polypeptide(L)' 'MKEDILEILAELCEDEVVKEEEDVELFESGLLDSMAYLELLMEIETRLGITISPSEVSKDDINTPAKFVEFVMNKA' A
#
# COMPACT_ATOMS: atom_id res chain seq x y z
N MET A 1 -1.34 -12.57 -4.24
CA MET A 1 -1.36 -11.17 -4.71
C MET A 1 -1.97 -10.24 -3.69
N LYS A 2 -3.28 -10.30 -3.39
CA LYS A 2 -3.86 -9.48 -2.30
C LYS A 2 -3.15 -9.70 -0.96
N GLU A 3 -2.96 -10.96 -0.57
CA GLU A 3 -2.25 -11.30 0.68
C GLU A 3 -0.82 -10.74 0.70
N ASP A 4 -0.08 -10.87 -0.40
CA ASP A 4 1.29 -10.32 -0.51
C ASP A 4 1.31 -8.78 -0.36
N ILE A 5 0.33 -8.08 -0.95
CA ILE A 5 0.21 -6.62 -0.85
C ILE A 5 -0.09 -6.20 0.60
N LEU A 6 -1.03 -6.89 1.26
CA LEU A 6 -1.37 -6.63 2.66
C LEU A 6 -0.23 -6.96 3.61
N GLU A 7 0.58 -7.97 3.28
CA GLU A 7 1.78 -8.32 4.05
C GLU A 7 2.85 -7.23 3.94
N ILE A 8 3.12 -6.69 2.74
CA ILE A 8 4.03 -5.54 2.57
C ILE A 8 3.52 -4.33 3.36
N LEU A 9 2.22 -4.04 3.30
CA LEU A 9 1.63 -2.95 4.06
C LEU A 9 1.83 -3.14 5.57
N ALA A 10 1.59 -4.33 6.10
CA ALA A 10 1.72 -4.61 7.52
C ALA A 10 3.18 -4.53 7.99
N GLU A 11 4.13 -4.98 7.16
CA GLU A 11 5.56 -4.86 7.43
C GLU A 11 5.99 -3.39 7.53
N LEU A 12 5.52 -2.53 6.61
CA LEU A 12 5.88 -1.11 6.59
C LEU A 12 5.14 -0.25 7.61
N CYS A 13 3.89 -0.61 7.92
CA CYS A 13 3.12 0.07 8.96
C CYS A 13 3.49 -0.41 10.38
N GLU A 14 4.30 -1.47 10.48
CA GLU A 14 4.61 -2.18 11.74
C GLU A 14 3.35 -2.59 12.54
N ASP A 15 2.22 -2.77 11.84
CA ASP A 15 0.90 -3.01 12.43
C ASP A 15 0.07 -3.92 11.52
N GLU A 16 -0.52 -4.96 12.10
CA GLU A 16 -1.39 -5.90 11.38
C GLU A 16 -2.80 -5.35 11.15
N VAL A 17 -3.15 -4.18 11.70
CA VAL A 17 -4.46 -3.53 11.52
C VAL A 17 -4.85 -3.41 10.04
N VAL A 18 -3.88 -3.24 9.14
CA VAL A 18 -4.13 -3.14 7.68
C VAL A 18 -4.63 -4.44 7.05
N LYS A 19 -4.42 -5.59 7.72
CA LYS A 19 -4.95 -6.90 7.32
C LYS A 19 -6.35 -7.14 7.89
N GLU A 20 -6.67 -6.53 9.04
CA GLU A 20 -7.93 -6.73 9.76
C GLU A 20 -9.00 -5.70 9.36
N GLU A 21 -8.60 -4.45 9.13
CA GLU A 21 -9.45 -3.32 8.79
C GLU A 21 -9.02 -2.74 7.43
N GLU A 22 -9.67 -3.18 6.36
CA GLU A 22 -9.28 -2.79 5.01
C GLU A 22 -9.68 -1.35 4.64
N ASP A 23 -10.54 -0.70 5.43
CA ASP A 23 -10.99 0.69 5.24
C ASP A 23 -10.25 1.69 6.16
N VAL A 24 -9.21 1.25 6.88
CA VAL A 24 -8.41 2.15 7.74
C VAL A 24 -7.68 3.19 6.89
N GLU A 25 -7.80 4.46 7.27
CA GLU A 25 -7.10 5.57 6.62
C GLU A 25 -5.60 5.55 6.95
N LEU A 26 -4.78 5.02 6.05
CA LEU A 26 -3.34 4.78 6.24
C LEU A 26 -2.57 6.06 6.58
N PHE A 27 -2.88 7.17 5.90
CA PHE A 27 -2.16 8.43 6.10
C PHE A 27 -2.66 9.22 7.31
N GLU A 28 -3.97 9.31 7.51
CA GLU A 28 -4.57 10.06 8.62
C GLU A 28 -4.33 9.38 9.98
N SER A 29 -4.30 8.05 10.01
CA SER A 29 -3.94 7.27 11.21
C SER A 29 -2.45 7.34 11.54
N GLY A 30 -1.61 7.81 10.59
CA GLY A 30 -0.17 7.83 10.73
C GLY A 30 0.51 6.47 10.51
N LEU A 31 -0.23 5.45 10.05
CA LEU A 31 0.33 4.14 9.69
C LEU A 31 1.29 4.24 8.51
N LEU A 32 1.00 5.11 7.54
CA LEU A 32 1.83 5.34 6.36
C LEU A 32 2.23 6.80 6.25
N ASP A 33 3.54 7.06 6.29
CA ASP A 33 4.09 8.39 6.05
C ASP A 33 4.61 8.54 4.62
N SER A 34 5.24 9.69 4.31
CA SER A 34 5.74 9.94 2.95
C SER A 34 6.97 9.12 2.57
N MET A 35 7.74 8.63 3.55
CA MET A 35 8.89 7.74 3.32
C MET A 35 8.43 6.30 3.16
N ALA A 36 7.61 5.80 4.08
CA ALA A 36 6.99 4.48 4.02
C ALA A 36 6.16 4.29 2.75
N TYR A 37 5.50 5.35 2.25
CA TYR A 37 4.84 5.32 0.94
C TYR A 37 5.82 5.06 -0.22
N LEU A 38 6.99 5.71 -0.24
CA LEU A 38 7.98 5.46 -1.30
C LEU A 38 8.57 4.05 -1.18
N GLU A 39 8.81 3.59 0.04
CA GLU A 39 9.27 2.22 0.33
C GLU A 39 8.23 1.18 -0.11
N LEU A 40 6.95 1.42 0.14
CA LEU A 40 5.84 0.60 -0.32
C LEU A 40 5.87 0.40 -1.84
N LEU A 41 6.04 1.48 -2.61
CA LEU A 41 6.13 1.38 -4.07
C LEU A 41 7.36 0.56 -4.52
N MET A 42 8.51 0.73 -3.85
CA MET A 42 9.72 -0.03 -4.15
C MET A 42 9.58 -1.52 -3.82
N GLU A 43 8.91 -1.86 -2.71
CA GLU A 43 8.63 -3.25 -2.32
C GLU A 43 7.65 -3.92 -3.28
N ILE A 44 6.65 -3.20 -3.77
CA ILE A 44 5.74 -3.71 -4.81
C ILE A 44 6.52 -4.02 -6.10
N GLU A 45 7.42 -3.14 -6.52
CA GLU A 45 8.28 -3.41 -7.68
C GLU A 45 9.19 -4.62 -7.44
N THR A 46 9.80 -4.72 -6.25
CA THR A 46 10.76 -5.78 -5.92
C THR A 46 10.11 -7.15 -5.76
N ARG A 47 8.98 -7.23 -5.04
CA ARG A 47 8.29 -8.49 -4.71
C ARG A 47 7.31 -8.93 -5.78
N LEU A 48 6.61 -7.99 -6.43
CA LEU A 48 5.55 -8.29 -7.40
C LEU A 48 5.94 -7.98 -8.85
N GLY A 49 7.05 -7.26 -9.08
CA GLY A 49 7.48 -6.87 -10.43
C GLY A 49 6.61 -5.78 -11.06
N ILE A 50 5.83 -5.05 -10.25
CA ILE A 50 4.91 -4.01 -10.72
C ILE A 50 5.53 -2.65 -10.42
N THR A 51 5.92 -1.91 -11.46
CA THR A 51 6.44 -0.54 -11.31
C THR A 51 5.28 0.45 -11.22
N ILE A 52 5.24 1.24 -10.14
CA ILE A 52 4.25 2.30 -9.91
C ILE A 52 4.98 3.61 -9.71
N SER A 53 4.72 4.60 -10.56
CA SER A 53 5.30 5.93 -10.39
C SER A 53 4.50 6.75 -9.37
N PRO A 54 5.13 7.51 -8.46
CA PRO A 54 4.42 8.38 -7.52
C PRO A 54 3.54 9.45 -8.19
N SER A 55 3.78 9.76 -9.47
CA SER A 55 2.98 10.68 -10.27
C SER A 55 1.72 10.04 -10.87
N GLU A 56 1.62 8.71 -10.88
CA GLU A 56 0.48 7.97 -11.44
C GLU A 56 -0.62 7.70 -10.42
N VAL A 57 -0.32 7.88 -9.14
CA VAL A 57 -1.22 7.55 -8.03
C VAL A 57 -1.26 8.69 -7.03
N SER A 58 -2.46 9.13 -6.67
CA SER A 58 -2.65 10.13 -5.62
C SER A 58 -2.81 9.44 -4.26
N LYS A 59 -2.53 10.17 -3.17
CA LYS A 59 -2.73 9.64 -1.82
C LYS A 59 -4.20 9.23 -1.59
N ASP A 60 -5.15 9.95 -2.17
CA ASP A 60 -6.58 9.66 -2.06
C ASP A 60 -7.00 8.35 -2.75
N ASP A 61 -6.29 7.98 -3.81
CA ASP A 61 -6.51 6.73 -4.56
C ASP A 61 -6.06 5.49 -3.78
N ILE A 62 -5.20 5.65 -2.77
CA ILE A 62 -4.58 4.56 -2.01
C ILE A 62 -4.61 4.78 -0.50
N ASN A 63 -5.53 5.62 -0.03
CA ASN A 63 -5.59 6.02 1.38
C ASN A 63 -6.00 4.89 2.33
N THR A 64 -6.41 3.73 1.81
CA THR A 64 -6.82 2.55 2.57
C THR A 64 -6.19 1.28 1.99
N PRO A 65 -6.00 0.22 2.80
CA PRO A 65 -5.53 -1.07 2.29
C PRO A 65 -6.36 -1.61 1.12
N ALA A 66 -7.69 -1.54 1.21
CA ALA A 66 -8.60 -2.00 0.16
C ALA A 66 -8.30 -1.30 -1.18
N LYS A 67 -8.23 0.03 -1.17
CA LYS A 67 -7.97 0.82 -2.38
C LYS A 67 -6.57 0.56 -2.93
N PHE A 68 -5.56 0.44 -2.07
CA PHE A 68 -4.20 0.15 -2.52
C PHE A 68 -4.12 -1.22 -3.21
N VAL A 69 -4.74 -2.25 -2.62
CA VAL A 69 -4.85 -3.58 -3.23
C VAL A 69 -5.53 -3.49 -4.58
N GLU A 70 -6.68 -2.80 -4.67
CA GLU A 70 -7.40 -2.63 -5.93
C GLU A 70 -6.54 -1.94 -7.00
N PHE A 71 -5.82 -0.88 -6.63
CA PHE A 71 -4.93 -0.15 -7.51
C PHE A 71 -3.82 -1.05 -8.08
N VAL A 72 -3.12 -1.80 -7.21
CA VAL A 72 -2.03 -2.70 -7.63
C VAL A 72 -2.57 -3.84 -8.49
N MET A 73 -3.71 -4.42 -8.13
CA MET A 73 -4.35 -5.49 -8.90
C MET A 73 -4.79 -5.03 -10.30
N ASN A 74 -5.16 -3.77 -10.47
CA ASN A 74 -5.47 -3.19 -11.79
C ASN A 74 -4.24 -2.94 -12.67
N LYS A 75 -3.03 -2.95 -12.09
CA LYS A 75 -1.75 -2.76 -12.79
C LYS A 75 -1.09 -4.09 -13.19
N ALA A 76 -1.52 -5.21 -12.61
CA ALA A 76 -1.03 -6.57 -12.89
C ALA A 76 -1.62 -7.14 -14.18
#